data_AF-A0A954W9B4-F1
#
_entry.id   AF-A0A954W9B4-F1
#
_cell.length_a   1.000
_cell.length_b   1.000
_cell.length_c   1.000
_cell.angle_alpha   90.00
_cell.angle_beta   90.00
_cell.angle_gamma   90.00
#
_symmetry.space_group_name_H-M   'P 1'
#
loop_
_entity.id
_entity.type
_entity.pdbx_description
1 polymer ?
#
loop_
_entity_poly.entity_id
_entity_poly.type
_entity_poly.pdbx_seq_one_letter_code
_entity_poly.pdbx_strand_id
1 'polypeptide(L)'
;LPPVDQGLPMLLEDLEQRGLLDTTLVVWLTDFGRTPKINSAAGRDHWSTAGFAIFAGAGVQGGAVIGATDDEGAKPVDAEYYPSDIAATIYAKLGIPLDKIHIAPDGRPMRLCEGRPIPELTG
;
A
#
# COMPACT_ATOMS: atom_id res chain seq x y z
N LEU A 1 -21.23 -6.83 5.22
CA LEU A 1 -19.86 -6.50 4.77
C LEU A 1 -19.34 -5.35 5.62
N PRO A 2 -18.05 -5.34 5.99
CA PRO A 2 -17.42 -4.17 6.62
C PRO A 2 -17.72 -2.86 5.85
N PRO A 3 -17.79 -1.70 6.52
CA PRO A 3 -18.07 -0.42 5.85
C PRO A 3 -17.07 -0.06 4.75
N VAL A 4 -15.82 -0.53 4.86
CA VAL A 4 -14.78 -0.27 3.86
C VAL A 4 -15.09 -0.90 2.50
N ASP A 5 -15.77 -2.07 2.48
CA ASP A 5 -16.18 -2.74 1.23
C ASP A 5 -17.20 -1.93 0.41
N GLN A 6 -17.85 -0.94 1.04
CA GLN A 6 -18.76 -0.01 0.35
C GLN A 6 -18.10 1.34 0.12
N GLY A 7 -17.37 1.85 1.11
CA GLY A 7 -16.78 3.18 1.06
C GLY A 7 -15.64 3.33 0.06
N LEU A 8 -14.77 2.32 -0.07
CA LEU A 8 -13.63 2.40 -0.99
C LEU A 8 -14.06 2.41 -2.47
N PRO A 9 -14.93 1.49 -2.94
CA PRO A 9 -15.44 1.56 -4.32
C PRO A 9 -16.18 2.86 -4.61
N MET A 10 -17.04 3.32 -3.69
CA MET A 10 -17.79 4.57 -3.87
C MET A 10 -16.88 5.80 -3.97
N LEU A 11 -15.78 5.84 -3.20
CA LEU A 11 -14.78 6.90 -3.34
C LEU A 11 -14.13 6.90 -4.73
N LEU A 12 -13.78 5.71 -5.25
CA LEU A 12 -13.15 5.59 -6.58
C LEU A 12 -14.13 6.01 -7.69
N GLU A 13 -15.39 5.57 -7.61
CA GLU A 13 -16.46 5.97 -8.54
C GLU A 13 -16.70 7.49 -8.50
N ASP A 14 -16.75 8.09 -7.31
CA ASP A 14 -16.93 9.54 -7.15
C ASP A 14 -15.76 10.33 -7.75
N LEU A 15 -14.52 9.86 -7.58
CA LEU A 15 -13.34 10.48 -8.17
C LEU A 15 -13.34 10.34 -9.69
N GLU A 16 -13.73 9.19 -10.22
CA GLU A 16 -13.85 8.95 -11.66
C GLU A 16 -14.91 9.85 -12.29
N GLN A 17 -16.12 9.89 -11.72
CA GLN A 17 -17.23 10.72 -12.20
C GLN A 17 -16.88 12.22 -12.22
N ARG A 18 -15.99 12.66 -11.32
CA ARG A 18 -15.52 14.04 -11.25
C ARG A 18 -14.29 14.32 -12.12
N GLY A 19 -13.76 13.31 -12.82
CA GLY A 19 -12.52 13.42 -13.60
C GLY A 19 -11.27 13.66 -12.75
N LEU A 20 -11.32 13.31 -11.47
CA LEU A 20 -10.23 13.52 -10.50
C LEU A 20 -9.34 12.29 -10.32
N LEU A 21 -9.83 11.10 -10.66
CA LEU A 21 -9.11 9.84 -10.44
C LEU A 21 -7.75 9.81 -11.15
N ASP A 22 -7.65 10.39 -12.36
CA ASP A 22 -6.41 10.44 -13.13
C ASP A 22 -5.30 11.28 -12.49
N THR A 23 -5.64 12.16 -11.55
CA THR A 23 -4.68 13.04 -10.85
C THR A 23 -4.62 12.77 -9.34
N THR A 24 -5.40 11.82 -8.85
CA THR A 24 -5.49 11.49 -7.42
C THR A 24 -4.99 10.06 -7.20
N LEU A 25 -3.90 9.92 -6.46
CA LEU A 25 -3.46 8.61 -5.99
C LEU A 25 -4.26 8.23 -4.74
N VAL A 26 -5.03 7.14 -4.83
CA VAL A 26 -5.71 6.54 -3.69
C VAL A 26 -4.90 5.34 -3.22
N VAL A 27 -4.49 5.37 -1.95
CA VAL A 27 -3.80 4.25 -1.30
C VAL A 27 -4.58 3.84 -0.07
N TRP A 28 -4.95 2.57 -0.01
CA TRP A 28 -5.56 1.97 1.16
C TRP A 28 -4.65 0.86 1.70
N LEU A 29 -4.31 0.91 2.97
CA LEU A 29 -3.39 -0.02 3.62
C LEU A 29 -3.68 -0.09 5.12
N THR A 30 -3.14 -1.12 5.77
CA THR A 30 -3.14 -1.28 7.23
C THR A 30 -1.71 -1.29 7.76
N ASP A 31 -1.56 -1.11 9.08
CA ASP A 31 -0.28 -1.21 9.78
C ASP A 31 0.21 -2.66 9.88
N PHE A 32 -0.72 -3.58 10.12
CA PHE A 32 -0.50 -5.02 10.17
C PHE A 32 -1.62 -5.76 9.43
N GLY A 33 -1.31 -6.96 8.94
CA GLY A 33 -2.35 -7.90 8.58
C GLY A 33 -2.90 -8.62 9.81
N ARG A 34 -3.55 -9.75 9.56
CA ARG A 34 -4.23 -10.54 10.59
C ARG A 34 -3.83 -12.00 10.48
N THR A 35 -3.66 -12.67 11.61
CA THR A 35 -3.40 -14.11 11.63
C THR A 35 -4.51 -14.85 10.90
N PRO A 36 -4.22 -15.94 10.16
CA PRO A 36 -5.28 -16.70 9.48
C PRO A 36 -6.17 -17.45 10.49
N LYS A 37 -5.62 -17.76 11.67
CA LYS A 37 -6.31 -18.46 12.76
C LYS A 37 -7.10 -17.51 13.65
N ILE A 38 -8.33 -17.91 13.97
CA ILE A 38 -9.19 -17.23 14.95
C ILE A 38 -8.65 -17.53 16.36
N ASN A 39 -8.49 -16.48 17.16
CA ASN A 39 -8.03 -16.58 18.54
C ASN A 39 -9.19 -16.87 19.51
N SER A 40 -8.87 -17.09 20.79
CA SER A 40 -9.85 -17.42 21.84
C SER A 40 -10.87 -16.30 22.11
N ALA A 41 -10.60 -15.07 21.66
CA ALA A 41 -11.49 -13.93 21.76
C ALA A 41 -12.38 -13.72 20.51
N ALA A 42 -12.49 -14.74 19.65
CA ALA A 42 -13.23 -14.71 18.39
C ALA A 42 -12.75 -13.63 17.39
N GLY A 43 -11.49 -13.19 17.51
CA GLY A 43 -10.83 -12.26 16.61
C GLY A 43 -9.63 -12.89 15.90
N ARG A 44 -8.79 -12.05 15.27
CA ARG A 44 -7.49 -12.42 14.70
C ARG A 44 -6.41 -11.47 15.24
N ASP A 45 -5.24 -12.00 15.53
CA ASP A 45 -4.13 -11.25 16.13
C ASP A 45 -3.42 -10.38 15.08
N HIS A 46 -2.60 -9.44 15.55
CA HIS A 46 -1.73 -8.67 14.66
C HIS A 46 -0.71 -9.59 13.98
N TRP A 47 -0.52 -9.36 12.69
CA TRP A 47 0.36 -10.19 11.88
C TRP A 47 1.23 -9.32 10.99
N SER A 48 2.51 -9.20 11.33
CA SER A 48 3.48 -8.44 10.55
C SER A 48 4.04 -9.22 9.36
N THR A 49 3.81 -10.53 9.30
CA THR A 49 4.36 -11.40 8.24
C THR A 49 3.64 -11.23 6.91
N ALA A 50 2.36 -10.90 6.91
CA ALA A 50 1.58 -10.74 5.69
C ALA A 50 0.50 -9.68 5.88
N GLY A 51 0.28 -8.89 4.83
CA GLY A 51 -0.77 -7.88 4.71
C GLY A 51 -0.96 -7.54 3.24
N PHE A 52 -1.81 -6.56 2.94
CA PHE A 52 -2.00 -6.09 1.57
C PHE A 52 -2.24 -4.58 1.55
N ALA A 53 -2.02 -3.99 0.38
CA ALA A 53 -2.35 -2.61 0.08
C ALA A 53 -3.09 -2.54 -1.25
N ILE A 54 -3.95 -1.54 -1.40
CA ILE A 54 -4.67 -1.24 -2.63
C ILE A 54 -4.18 0.11 -3.15
N PHE A 55 -3.91 0.18 -4.45
CA PHE A 55 -3.54 1.39 -5.17
C PHE A 55 -4.51 1.61 -6.33
N ALA A 56 -4.93 2.86 -6.51
CA ALA A 56 -5.78 3.27 -7.63
C ALA A 56 -5.56 4.73 -8.00
N GLY A 57 -5.91 5.09 -9.24
CA GLY A 57 -5.78 6.46 -9.76
C GLY A 57 -4.33 6.88 -10.03
N ALA A 58 -4.14 8.13 -10.45
CA ALA A 58 -2.83 8.69 -10.81
C ALA A 58 -1.99 7.79 -11.75
N GLY A 59 -2.63 7.24 -12.79
CA GLY A 59 -1.98 6.37 -13.78
C GLY A 59 -1.70 4.93 -13.31
N VAL A 60 -2.11 4.54 -12.10
CA VAL A 60 -2.05 3.13 -11.66
C VAL A 60 -3.01 2.28 -12.50
N GLN A 61 -2.50 1.21 -13.11
CA GLN A 61 -3.31 0.27 -13.88
C GLN A 61 -4.25 -0.51 -12.96
N GLY A 62 -5.56 -0.37 -13.17
CA GLY A 62 -6.58 -1.13 -12.44
C GLY A 62 -6.61 -2.61 -12.83
N GLY A 63 -7.23 -3.43 -11.98
CA GLY A 63 -7.47 -4.86 -12.23
C GLY A 63 -6.25 -5.78 -12.07
N ALA A 64 -5.11 -5.25 -11.65
CA ALA A 64 -3.93 -6.04 -11.33
C ALA A 64 -3.99 -6.59 -9.90
N VAL A 65 -3.52 -7.83 -9.73
CA VAL A 65 -3.19 -8.43 -8.44
C VAL A 65 -1.70 -8.73 -8.48
N ILE A 66 -0.96 -8.23 -7.49
CA ILE A 66 0.50 -8.34 -7.45
C ILE A 66 0.89 -9.15 -6.21
N GLY A 67 1.68 -10.19 -6.43
CA GLY A 67 2.09 -11.11 -5.37
C GLY A 67 0.99 -12.07 -4.93
N ALA A 68 1.33 -12.93 -3.98
CA ALA A 68 0.46 -13.94 -3.42
C ALA A 68 0.93 -14.36 -2.02
N THR A 69 0.01 -14.93 -1.25
CA THR A 69 0.32 -15.60 0.03
C THR A 69 0.14 -17.12 -0.14
N ASP A 70 0.60 -17.90 0.84
CA ASP A 70 0.29 -19.33 0.89
C ASP A 70 -1.22 -19.59 1.03
N ASP A 71 -1.64 -20.84 0.86
CA ASP A 71 -3.06 -21.24 0.87
C ASP A 71 -3.77 -20.91 2.20
N GLU A 72 -3.01 -20.70 3.29
CA GLU A 72 -3.55 -20.26 4.58
C GLU A 72 -3.67 -18.73 4.69
N GLY A 73 -3.03 -17.96 3.81
CA GLY A 73 -2.92 -16.50 3.91
C GLY A 73 -1.94 -16.03 4.99
N ALA A 74 -1.00 -16.89 5.38
CA ALA A 74 -0.10 -16.70 6.51
C ALA A 74 1.19 -15.95 6.16
N LYS A 75 1.72 -16.14 4.94
CA LYS A 75 2.99 -15.54 4.52
C LYS A 75 3.03 -15.33 3.00
N PRO A 76 3.77 -14.33 2.51
CA PRO A 76 4.03 -14.16 1.09
C PRO A 76 4.75 -15.37 0.49
N VAL A 77 4.38 -15.75 -0.73
CA VAL A 77 5.01 -16.85 -1.50
C VAL A 77 5.41 -16.45 -2.93
N ASP A 78 5.12 -15.21 -3.31
CA ASP A 78 5.47 -14.60 -4.60
C ASP A 78 6.06 -13.20 -4.35
N ALA A 79 5.87 -12.23 -5.25
CA ALA A 79 6.30 -10.84 -5.07
C ALA A 79 5.90 -10.29 -3.68
N GLU A 80 6.92 -9.93 -2.90
CA GLU A 80 6.81 -9.37 -1.56
C GLU A 80 7.32 -7.93 -1.60
N TYR A 81 6.55 -7.02 -0.99
CA TYR A 81 6.87 -5.61 -0.89
C TYR A 81 6.77 -5.14 0.56
N TYR A 82 7.64 -4.22 0.93
CA TYR A 82 7.71 -3.69 2.29
C TYR A 82 7.08 -2.30 2.39
N PRO A 83 6.77 -1.82 3.62
CA PRO A 83 6.25 -0.46 3.81
C PRO A 83 7.14 0.63 3.19
N SER A 84 8.45 0.40 3.10
CA SER A 84 9.38 1.29 2.42
C SER A 84 9.16 1.36 0.91
N ASP A 85 8.74 0.25 0.27
CA ASP A 85 8.47 0.21 -1.18
C ASP A 85 7.14 0.89 -1.53
N ILE A 86 6.14 0.73 -0.65
CA ILE A 86 4.88 1.51 -0.70
C ILE A 86 5.19 3.01 -0.61
N ALA A 87 5.99 3.43 0.38
CA ALA A 87 6.38 4.82 0.54
C ALA A 87 7.17 5.34 -0.68
N ALA A 88 8.12 4.56 -1.19
CA ALA A 88 8.88 4.91 -2.39
C ALA A 88 7.97 5.08 -3.62
N THR A 89 6.97 4.22 -3.79
CA THR A 89 5.99 4.30 -4.87
C THR A 89 5.16 5.59 -4.78
N ILE A 90 4.68 5.93 -3.58
CA ILE A 90 3.94 7.19 -3.34
C ILE A 90 4.82 8.41 -3.64
N TYR A 91 6.06 8.41 -3.15
CA TYR A 91 7.02 9.48 -3.40
C TYR A 91 7.35 9.65 -4.88
N ALA A 92 7.53 8.54 -5.61
CA ALA A 92 7.73 8.58 -7.05
C ALA A 92 6.52 9.20 -7.79
N LYS A 93 5.29 8.82 -7.43
CA LYS A 93 4.05 9.41 -8.01
C LYS A 93 3.89 10.90 -7.69
N LEU A 94 4.41 11.35 -6.54
CA LEU A 94 4.45 12.77 -6.16
C LEU A 94 5.62 13.55 -6.77
N GLY A 95 6.53 12.89 -7.52
CA GLY A 95 7.73 13.53 -8.07
C GLY A 95 8.80 13.87 -7.02
N ILE A 96 8.77 13.21 -5.86
CA ILE A 96 9.74 13.40 -4.79
C ILE A 96 10.98 12.52 -5.07
N PRO A 97 12.19 13.10 -5.16
CA PRO A 97 13.41 12.31 -5.37
C PRO A 97 13.67 11.33 -4.22
N LEU A 98 13.93 10.06 -4.53
CA LEU A 98 14.17 9.00 -3.54
C LEU A 98 15.58 9.01 -2.95
N ASP A 99 16.50 9.75 -3.55
CA ASP A 99 17.84 10.03 -3.04
C ASP A 99 17.87 11.28 -2.13
N LYS A 100 16.72 11.93 -1.91
CA LYS A 100 16.62 13.11 -1.05
C LYS A 100 17.07 12.80 0.37
N ILE A 101 18.03 13.58 0.83
CA ILE A 101 18.52 13.58 2.21
C ILE A 101 17.77 14.63 3.01
N HIS A 102 17.19 14.23 4.13
CA HIS A 102 16.66 15.10 5.16
C HIS A 102 17.68 15.22 6.30
N ILE A 103 17.91 16.45 6.77
CA ILE A 103 18.71 16.68 7.98
C ILE A 103 17.74 16.68 9.16
N ALA A 104 17.85 15.67 10.02
CA ALA A 104 17.04 15.59 11.23
C ALA A 104 17.38 16.73 12.21
N PRO A 105 16.50 17.04 13.19
CA PRO A 105 16.74 18.11 14.16
C PRO A 105 18.04 17.98 14.96
N ASP A 106 18.56 16.75 15.11
CA ASP A 106 19.83 16.43 15.76
C ASP A 106 21.06 16.54 14.83
N GLY A 107 20.87 17.00 13.58
CA GLY A 107 21.91 17.18 12.58
C GLY A 107 22.25 15.93 11.77
N ARG A 108 21.63 14.78 12.02
CA ARG A 108 21.93 13.55 11.27
C ARG A 108 21.32 13.60 9.85
N PRO A 109 22.11 13.29 8.80
CA PRO A 109 21.56 13.08 7.47
C PRO A 109 20.82 11.74 7.42
N MET A 110 19.58 11.76 6.95
CA MET A 110 18.74 10.58 6.77
C MET A 110 18.18 10.56 5.35
N ARG A 111 18.23 9.41 4.67
CA ARG A 111 17.49 9.23 3.42
C ARG A 111 16.00 9.27 3.74
N LEU A 112 15.24 9.99 2.91
CA LEU A 112 13.78 10.10 3.10
C LEU A 112 13.07 8.76 2.93
N CYS A 113 13.57 7.90 2.04
CA CYS A 113 13.07 6.55 1.82
C CYS A 113 14.22 5.63 1.37
N GLU A 114 14.21 4.39 1.85
CA GLU A 114 15.19 3.38 1.46
C GLU A 114 14.62 2.28 0.57
N GLY A 115 13.29 2.26 0.37
CA GLY A 115 12.61 1.32 -0.50
C GLY A 115 12.75 1.65 -1.98
N ARG A 116 12.12 0.82 -2.80
CA ARG A 116 12.10 0.96 -4.26
C ARG A 116 10.64 1.03 -4.74
N PRO A 117 10.33 1.86 -5.76
CA PRO A 117 9.00 1.86 -6.33
C PRO A 117 8.61 0.47 -6.83
N ILE A 118 7.36 0.08 -6.59
CA ILE A 118 6.75 -1.16 -7.04
C ILE A 118 6.53 -1.05 -8.55
N PRO A 119 7.28 -1.78 -9.41
CA PRO A 119 7.29 -1.56 -10.86
C PRO A 119 5.93 -1.68 -11.52
N GLU A 120 5.07 -2.56 -11.01
CA GLU A 120 3.73 -2.81 -11.52
C GLU A 120 2.78 -1.64 -11.27
N LEU A 121 3.14 -0.71 -10.38
CA LEU A 121 2.34 0.47 -10.00
C LEU A 121 2.88 1.78 -10.60
N THR A 122 3.99 1.76 -11.34
CA THR A 122 4.65 2.97 -11.86
C THR A 122 4.16 3.46 -13.23
N GLY A 123 3.03 2.93 -13.72
CA GLY A 123 2.39 3.38 -14.98
C GLY A 123 2.20 4.89 -15.09
#